data_AF-A0AAD4PCA1-F1
#
_entry.id   AF-A0AAD4PCA1-F1
#
_cell.length_a   1.000
_cell.length_b   1.000
_cell.length_c   1.000
_cell.angle_alpha   90.00
_cell.angle_beta   90.00
_cell.angle_gamma   90.00
#
_symmetry.space_group_name_H-M   'P 1'
#
loop_
_entity.id
_entity.type
_entity.pdbx_description
1 polymer ?
#
loop_
_entity_poly.entity_id
_entity_poly.type
_entity_poly.pdbx_seq_one_letter_code
_entity_poly.pdbx_strand_id
1 'polypeptide(L)'
;MAQPDPTAAQRPLKIIAGADDFGCSLKDALVAHLRSLNIEVEDLGTSKYYSVGEEIGRRVSHAAKTNSAVETRGLVACGTGVGVAIFANKFPGVYAATCLTPSEALNARSINNCNVLAVSGMSTAPEVASEILTTFLNTPFKSPCPASSSNPWPDEIQSFLDGSLEEMSKIGGENTPAVDPPCFICSLEKSRQEKDFTPVDVMPGGSMVILRETPTSAIVRFKAGSVEPAHHHTFGHDLVVTKGKKCVWNLTKKEKYDLVDGDYLFTPAGDVHRVKYFEDTEFFIKWDGHWDLFLDEDLAAANAAIDNKINNL
;
A
#
# COMPACT_ATOMS: atom_id res chain seq x y z
N MET A 1 -9.05 -49.55 -1.63
CA MET A 1 -9.24 -48.50 -2.65
C MET A 1 -10.14 -47.46 -2.04
N ALA A 2 -9.59 -46.34 -1.57
CA ALA A 2 -10.42 -45.23 -1.12
C ALA A 2 -11.04 -44.59 -2.38
N GLN A 3 -12.37 -44.60 -2.44
CA GLN A 3 -13.12 -43.84 -3.44
C GLN A 3 -12.84 -42.34 -3.22
N PRO A 4 -12.70 -41.53 -4.29
CA PRO A 4 -12.56 -40.09 -4.14
C PRO A 4 -13.80 -39.51 -3.45
N ASP A 5 -13.57 -38.52 -2.60
CA ASP A 5 -14.60 -37.83 -1.81
C ASP A 5 -15.66 -37.17 -2.73
N PRO A 6 -16.96 -37.53 -2.67
CA PRO A 6 -17.98 -37.10 -3.63
C PRO A 6 -18.45 -35.64 -3.51
N THR A 7 -17.92 -34.85 -2.56
CA THR A 7 -18.49 -33.54 -2.20
C THR A 7 -17.81 -32.30 -2.79
N ALA A 8 -16.72 -32.44 -3.54
CA ALA A 8 -16.17 -31.32 -4.31
C ALA A 8 -16.77 -31.33 -5.72
N ALA A 9 -17.90 -30.66 -5.93
CA ALA A 9 -18.40 -30.39 -7.28
C ALA A 9 -17.23 -29.81 -8.11
N GLN A 10 -16.84 -30.47 -9.20
CA GLN A 10 -15.76 -30.00 -10.07
C GLN A 10 -16.12 -28.60 -10.56
N ARG A 11 -15.42 -27.61 -10.04
CA ARG A 11 -15.59 -26.22 -10.47
C ARG A 11 -15.22 -26.14 -11.95
N PRO A 12 -15.96 -25.34 -12.75
CA PRO A 12 -15.55 -25.06 -14.12
C PRO A 12 -14.10 -24.54 -14.12
N LEU A 13 -13.28 -25.10 -15.01
CA LEU A 13 -11.87 -24.78 -15.15
C LEU A 13 -11.69 -23.73 -16.24
N LYS A 14 -10.98 -22.65 -15.90
CA LYS A 14 -10.54 -21.61 -16.82
C LYS A 14 -9.01 -21.58 -16.88
N ILE A 15 -8.46 -21.53 -18.09
CA ILE A 15 -7.02 -21.42 -18.32
C ILE A 15 -6.68 -20.03 -18.88
N ILE A 16 -5.73 -19.35 -18.24
CA ILE A 16 -5.09 -18.14 -18.78
C ILE A 16 -3.83 -18.58 -19.51
N ALA A 17 -3.79 -18.42 -20.83
CA ALA A 17 -2.69 -18.86 -21.68
C ALA A 17 -1.89 -17.67 -22.23
N GLY A 18 -0.59 -17.85 -22.46
CA GLY A 18 0.24 -16.85 -23.15
C GLY A 18 1.64 -17.38 -23.47
N ALA A 19 2.38 -16.65 -24.29
CA ALA A 19 3.75 -17.03 -24.65
C ALA A 19 4.68 -15.83 -24.90
N ASP A 20 5.98 -16.10 -24.96
CA ASP A 20 6.92 -15.28 -25.72
C ASP A 20 7.10 -15.80 -27.15
N ASP A 21 7.92 -15.10 -27.94
CA ASP A 21 8.15 -15.43 -29.35
C ASP A 21 8.68 -16.86 -29.55
N PHE A 22 9.45 -17.39 -28.60
CA PHE A 22 10.00 -18.76 -28.69
C PHE A 22 8.99 -19.83 -28.25
N GLY A 23 7.95 -19.46 -27.49
CA GLY A 23 6.92 -20.38 -27.02
C GLY A 23 5.61 -20.34 -27.82
N CYS A 24 5.44 -19.38 -28.73
CA CYS A 24 4.14 -19.06 -29.33
C CYS A 24 3.49 -20.25 -30.05
N SER A 25 4.24 -20.95 -30.91
CA SER A 25 3.72 -22.10 -31.66
C SER A 25 3.31 -23.25 -30.75
N LEU A 26 4.07 -23.50 -29.66
CA LEU A 26 3.73 -24.53 -28.68
C LEU A 26 2.46 -24.16 -27.91
N LYS A 27 2.36 -22.90 -27.46
CA LYS A 27 1.16 -22.38 -26.80
C LYS A 27 -0.07 -22.50 -27.69
N ASP A 28 0.02 -22.16 -28.97
CA ASP A 28 -1.11 -22.26 -29.91
C ASP A 28 -1.63 -23.70 -30.03
N ALA A 29 -0.73 -24.68 -30.15
CA ALA A 29 -1.08 -26.09 -30.17
C ALA A 29 -1.80 -26.53 -28.88
N LEU A 30 -1.31 -26.09 -27.72
CA LEU A 30 -1.92 -26.41 -26.43
C LEU A 30 -3.26 -25.71 -26.21
N VAL A 31 -3.42 -24.47 -26.66
CA VAL A 31 -4.70 -23.74 -26.62
C VAL A 31 -5.74 -24.46 -27.49
N ALA A 32 -5.35 -24.93 -28.68
CA ALA A 32 -6.22 -25.72 -29.53
C ALA A 32 -6.63 -27.04 -28.85
N HIS A 33 -5.67 -27.74 -28.22
CA HIS A 33 -5.94 -28.94 -27.44
C HIS A 33 -6.94 -28.68 -26.29
N LEU A 34 -6.72 -27.65 -25.48
CA LEU A 34 -7.63 -27.27 -24.39
C LEU A 34 -9.05 -26.96 -24.88
N ARG A 35 -9.17 -26.22 -25.98
CA ARG A 35 -10.47 -25.90 -26.58
C ARG A 35 -11.17 -27.15 -27.10
N SER A 36 -10.43 -28.14 -27.62
CA SER A 36 -10.99 -29.43 -28.04
C SER A 36 -11.58 -30.23 -26.87
N LEU A 37 -11.10 -29.99 -25.65
CA LEU A 37 -11.61 -30.56 -24.40
C LEU A 37 -12.75 -29.73 -23.77
N ASN A 38 -13.25 -28.70 -24.47
CA ASN A 38 -14.25 -27.74 -23.98
C ASN A 38 -13.83 -26.99 -22.70
N ILE A 39 -12.53 -26.78 -22.51
CA ILE A 39 -12.00 -25.97 -21.40
C ILE A 39 -12.02 -24.50 -21.83
N GLU A 40 -12.47 -23.61 -20.95
CA GLU A 40 -12.44 -22.17 -21.21
C GLU A 40 -10.99 -21.68 -21.23
N VAL A 41 -10.58 -21.02 -22.32
CA VAL A 41 -9.22 -20.49 -22.46
C VAL A 41 -9.25 -19.01 -22.81
N GLU A 42 -8.64 -18.20 -21.94
CA GLU A 42 -8.30 -16.82 -22.20
C GLU A 42 -6.85 -16.75 -22.69
N ASP A 43 -6.67 -16.60 -24.01
CA ASP A 43 -5.36 -16.49 -24.65
C ASP A 43 -4.92 -15.01 -24.70
N LEU A 44 -3.89 -14.67 -23.95
CA LEU A 44 -3.28 -13.34 -23.88
C LEU A 44 -2.37 -13.06 -25.08
N GLY A 45 -2.15 -14.05 -25.94
CA GLY A 45 -1.29 -13.95 -27.12
C GLY A 45 0.19 -14.04 -26.78
N THR A 46 0.99 -13.36 -27.60
CA THR A 46 2.45 -13.36 -27.51
C THR A 46 2.95 -11.99 -27.05
N SER A 47 3.85 -11.97 -26.07
CA SER A 47 4.48 -10.76 -25.56
C SER A 47 5.88 -11.06 -25.01
N LYS A 48 6.58 -10.06 -24.48
CA LYS A 48 7.87 -10.29 -23.82
C LYS A 48 7.69 -11.25 -22.66
N TYR A 49 8.65 -12.16 -22.47
CA TYR A 49 8.57 -13.24 -21.47
C TYR A 49 8.26 -12.73 -20.04
N TYR A 50 8.82 -11.58 -19.65
CA TYR A 50 8.52 -10.98 -18.34
C TYR A 50 7.09 -10.43 -18.26
N SER A 51 6.61 -9.76 -19.32
CA SER A 51 5.27 -9.17 -19.35
C SER A 51 4.16 -10.23 -19.37
N VAL A 52 4.33 -11.29 -20.18
CA VAL A 52 3.32 -12.36 -20.24
C VAL A 52 3.31 -13.21 -18.97
N GLY A 53 4.49 -13.49 -18.39
CA GLY A 53 4.59 -14.18 -17.10
C GLY A 53 3.96 -13.38 -15.98
N GLU A 54 4.22 -12.07 -15.93
CA GLU A 54 3.61 -11.14 -14.98
C GLU A 54 2.07 -11.11 -15.12
N GLU A 55 1.57 -10.95 -16.35
CA GLU A 55 0.15 -10.85 -16.63
C GLU A 55 -0.60 -12.13 -16.19
N ILE A 56 -0.04 -13.31 -16.49
CA ILE A 56 -0.61 -14.60 -16.07
C ILE A 56 -0.60 -14.74 -14.55
N GLY A 57 0.53 -14.47 -13.90
CA GLY A 57 0.64 -14.55 -12.45
C GLY A 57 -0.38 -13.67 -11.74
N ARG A 58 -0.50 -12.42 -12.18
CA ARG A 58 -1.46 -11.46 -11.63
C ARG A 58 -2.92 -11.92 -11.80
N ARG A 59 -3.32 -12.45 -12.96
CA ARG A 59 -4.70 -12.93 -13.18
C ARG A 59 -5.03 -14.17 -12.36
N VAL A 60 -4.10 -15.12 -12.28
CA VAL A 60 -4.27 -16.34 -11.47
C VAL A 60 -4.35 -15.99 -9.99
N SER A 61 -3.46 -15.12 -9.49
CA SER A 61 -3.50 -14.62 -8.11
C SER A 61 -4.81 -13.89 -7.79
N HIS A 62 -5.27 -13.03 -8.69
CA HIS A 62 -6.50 -12.28 -8.50
C HIS A 62 -7.74 -13.19 -8.49
N ALA A 63 -7.82 -14.14 -9.42
CA ALA A 63 -8.94 -15.09 -9.50
C ALA A 63 -9.06 -15.94 -8.24
N ALA A 64 -7.92 -16.42 -7.70
CA ALA A 64 -7.90 -17.19 -6.45
C ALA A 64 -8.48 -16.41 -5.24
N LYS A 65 -8.40 -15.07 -5.25
CA LYS A 65 -8.93 -14.21 -4.18
C LYS A 65 -10.39 -13.79 -4.39
N THR A 66 -10.84 -13.68 -5.64
CA THR A 66 -12.09 -13.00 -5.98
C THR A 66 -13.21 -13.91 -6.47
N ASN A 67 -12.88 -15.11 -6.96
CA ASN A 67 -13.87 -16.03 -7.51
C ASN A 67 -13.58 -17.47 -7.10
N SER A 68 -14.23 -17.93 -6.03
CA SER A 68 -14.12 -19.32 -5.59
C SER A 68 -14.91 -20.31 -6.45
N ALA A 69 -15.84 -19.84 -7.29
CA ALA A 69 -16.73 -20.68 -8.09
C ALA A 69 -16.08 -21.23 -9.37
N VAL A 70 -15.07 -20.53 -9.91
CA VAL A 70 -14.31 -20.95 -11.10
C VAL A 70 -12.87 -21.24 -10.70
N GLU A 71 -12.35 -22.39 -11.07
CA GLU A 71 -10.94 -22.68 -10.87
C GLU A 71 -10.11 -22.07 -12.01
N THR A 72 -9.26 -21.10 -11.69
CA THR A 72 -8.38 -20.46 -12.69
C THR A 72 -6.95 -20.96 -12.56
N ARG A 73 -6.38 -21.49 -13.64
CA ARG A 73 -4.98 -21.92 -13.74
C ARG A 73 -4.28 -21.21 -14.91
N GLY A 74 -2.96 -21.19 -14.90
CA GLY A 74 -2.14 -20.59 -15.96
C GLY A 74 -1.45 -21.62 -16.84
N LEU A 75 -1.26 -21.28 -18.12
CA LEU A 75 -0.39 -21.97 -19.07
C LEU A 75 0.52 -20.92 -19.73
N VAL A 76 1.83 -21.09 -19.65
CA VAL A 76 2.77 -20.16 -20.28
C VAL A 76 3.89 -20.88 -21.00
N ALA A 77 4.22 -20.44 -22.22
CA ALA A 77 5.31 -21.02 -22.99
C ALA A 77 6.40 -19.99 -23.25
N CYS A 78 7.67 -20.38 -23.10
CA CYS A 78 8.79 -19.63 -23.65
C CYS A 78 9.89 -20.56 -24.14
N GLY A 79 11.04 -20.02 -24.55
CA GLY A 79 12.17 -20.83 -25.02
C GLY A 79 12.52 -22.00 -24.09
N THR A 80 12.69 -21.74 -22.78
CA THR A 80 13.02 -22.78 -21.77
C THR A 80 11.90 -23.06 -20.77
N GLY A 81 10.83 -22.26 -20.76
CA GLY A 81 9.79 -22.24 -19.71
C GLY A 81 10.21 -21.55 -18.39
N VAL A 82 11.51 -21.46 -18.09
CA VAL A 82 12.00 -21.00 -16.78
C VAL A 82 11.74 -19.50 -16.56
N GLY A 83 12.03 -18.67 -17.55
CA GLY A 83 11.92 -17.21 -17.42
C GLY A 83 10.49 -16.77 -17.09
N VAL A 84 9.52 -17.26 -17.84
CA VAL A 84 8.10 -16.95 -17.62
C VAL A 84 7.59 -17.46 -16.27
N ALA A 85 8.06 -18.63 -15.82
CA ALA A 85 7.71 -19.17 -14.51
C ALA A 85 8.23 -18.28 -13.36
N ILE A 86 9.45 -17.74 -13.48
CA ILE A 86 10.02 -16.82 -12.48
C ILE A 86 9.14 -15.56 -12.32
N PHE A 87 8.67 -14.98 -13.43
CA PHE A 87 7.83 -13.79 -13.39
C PHE A 87 6.41 -14.09 -12.88
N ALA A 88 5.81 -15.21 -13.28
CA ALA A 88 4.50 -15.63 -12.77
C ALA A 88 4.51 -15.83 -11.25
N ASN A 89 5.57 -16.44 -10.70
CA ASN A 89 5.76 -16.68 -9.27
C ASN A 89 5.94 -15.40 -8.42
N LYS A 90 6.01 -14.20 -9.01
CA LYS A 90 6.08 -12.94 -8.25
C LYS A 90 4.76 -12.55 -7.60
N PHE A 91 3.66 -13.22 -7.96
CA PHE A 91 2.33 -12.88 -7.48
C PHE A 91 1.89 -13.81 -6.34
N PRO A 92 1.33 -13.29 -5.24
CA PRO A 92 0.92 -14.10 -4.09
C PRO A 92 -0.05 -15.22 -4.48
N GLY A 93 0.20 -16.43 -4.00
CA GLY A 93 -0.64 -17.60 -4.30
C GLY A 93 -0.46 -18.17 -5.71
N VAL A 94 0.56 -17.71 -6.47
CA VAL A 94 0.96 -18.34 -7.73
C VAL A 94 2.11 -19.29 -7.48
N TYR A 95 1.94 -20.52 -7.95
CA TYR A 95 2.93 -21.59 -7.90
C TYR A 95 3.12 -22.10 -9.33
N ALA A 96 4.05 -21.48 -10.05
CA ALA A 96 4.41 -21.82 -11.41
C ALA A 96 5.60 -22.78 -11.45
N ALA A 97 5.45 -23.88 -12.21
CA ALA A 97 6.53 -24.84 -12.43
C ALA A 97 6.78 -25.03 -13.92
N THR A 98 8.05 -25.08 -14.30
CA THR A 98 8.47 -25.53 -15.64
C THR A 98 8.50 -27.05 -15.65
N CYS A 99 7.79 -27.66 -16.59
CA CYS A 99 7.78 -29.13 -16.75
C CYS A 99 8.16 -29.48 -18.19
N LEU A 100 9.14 -30.37 -18.33
CA LEU A 100 9.63 -30.93 -19.58
C LEU A 100 9.12 -32.35 -19.82
N THR A 101 8.56 -33.00 -18.80
CA THR A 101 7.97 -34.36 -18.89
C THR A 101 6.65 -34.49 -18.13
N PRO A 102 5.77 -35.44 -18.50
CA PRO A 102 4.53 -35.70 -17.75
C PRO A 102 4.78 -36.06 -16.28
N SER A 103 5.87 -36.79 -16.00
CA SER A 103 6.31 -37.14 -14.64
C SER A 103 6.61 -35.90 -13.79
N GLU A 104 7.23 -34.87 -14.37
CA GLU A 104 7.47 -33.59 -13.68
C GLU A 104 6.18 -32.83 -13.42
N ALA A 105 5.25 -32.81 -14.37
CA ALA A 105 3.92 -32.20 -14.16
C ALA A 105 3.13 -32.89 -13.04
N LEU A 106 3.19 -34.21 -12.99
CA LEU A 106 2.58 -35.03 -11.94
C LEU A 106 3.19 -34.70 -10.56
N ASN A 107 4.52 -34.62 -10.46
CA ASN A 107 5.20 -34.20 -9.23
C ASN A 107 4.85 -32.76 -8.83
N ALA A 108 4.86 -31.81 -9.78
CA ALA A 108 4.57 -30.40 -9.52
C ALA A 108 3.16 -30.19 -8.94
N ARG A 109 2.17 -30.92 -9.46
CA ARG A 109 0.80 -30.88 -8.95
C ARG A 109 0.64 -31.61 -7.62
N SER A 110 1.21 -32.81 -7.49
CA SER A 110 1.10 -33.63 -6.28
C SER A 110 1.74 -32.97 -5.07
N ILE A 111 2.95 -32.41 -5.23
CA ILE A 111 3.80 -31.94 -4.13
C ILE A 111 3.61 -30.45 -3.86
N ASN A 112 3.51 -29.63 -4.92
CA ASN A 112 3.53 -28.18 -4.78
C ASN A 112 2.18 -27.52 -5.05
N ASN A 113 1.16 -28.31 -5.43
CA ASN A 113 -0.14 -27.82 -5.89
C ASN A 113 -0.01 -26.70 -6.94
N CYS A 114 0.95 -26.80 -7.86
CA CYS A 114 1.24 -25.75 -8.85
C CYS A 114 0.01 -25.35 -9.66
N ASN A 115 -0.33 -24.07 -9.72
CA ASN A 115 -1.51 -23.56 -10.45
C ASN A 115 -1.15 -22.88 -11.78
N VAL A 116 0.14 -22.80 -12.11
CA VAL A 116 0.61 -22.34 -13.42
C VAL A 116 1.60 -23.36 -13.99
N LEU A 117 1.35 -23.82 -15.22
CA LEU A 117 2.25 -24.68 -15.97
C LEU A 117 3.08 -23.82 -16.92
N ALA A 118 4.40 -23.95 -16.84
CA ALA A 118 5.32 -23.40 -17.83
C ALA A 118 5.91 -24.53 -18.70
N VAL A 119 5.97 -24.32 -20.01
CA VAL A 119 6.52 -25.30 -20.98
C VAL A 119 7.62 -24.68 -21.86
N SER A 120 8.53 -25.55 -22.32
CA SER A 120 9.68 -25.17 -23.14
C SER A 120 9.41 -25.35 -24.63
N GLY A 121 9.34 -24.25 -25.37
CA GLY A 121 9.23 -24.26 -26.83
C GLY A 121 10.46 -24.80 -27.54
N MET A 122 11.64 -24.80 -26.89
CA MET A 122 12.88 -25.33 -27.48
C MET A 122 13.13 -26.80 -27.16
N SER A 123 12.52 -27.34 -26.10
CA SER A 123 12.85 -28.67 -25.57
C SER A 123 11.68 -29.64 -25.57
N THR A 124 10.46 -29.19 -25.84
CA THR A 124 9.26 -30.01 -25.72
C THR A 124 8.47 -30.00 -27.03
N ALA A 125 8.29 -31.18 -27.63
CA ALA A 125 7.43 -31.35 -28.81
C ALA A 125 5.94 -31.15 -28.44
N PRO A 126 5.08 -30.68 -29.37
CA PRO A 126 3.66 -30.42 -29.11
C PRO A 126 2.88 -31.60 -28.52
N GLU A 127 3.18 -32.81 -28.96
CA GLU A 127 2.52 -34.05 -28.50
C GLU A 127 2.86 -34.30 -27.03
N VAL A 128 4.15 -34.22 -26.68
CA VAL A 128 4.64 -34.36 -25.30
C VAL A 128 4.11 -33.23 -24.43
N ALA A 129 4.08 -31.99 -24.93
CA ALA A 129 3.52 -30.86 -24.19
C ALA A 129 2.03 -31.04 -23.89
N SER A 130 1.28 -31.66 -24.80
CA SER A 130 -0.13 -31.98 -24.60
C SER A 130 -0.33 -33.04 -23.52
N GLU A 131 0.57 -34.04 -23.45
CA GLU A 131 0.61 -35.01 -22.35
C GLU A 131 0.94 -34.32 -21.02
N ILE A 132 1.98 -33.48 -20.98
CA ILE A 132 2.36 -32.69 -19.80
C ILE A 132 1.17 -31.87 -19.28
N LEU A 133 0.50 -31.14 -20.19
CA LEU A 133 -0.65 -30.31 -19.85
C LEU A 133 -1.80 -31.16 -19.32
N THR A 134 -2.12 -32.27 -19.99
CA THR A 134 -3.20 -33.17 -19.57
C THR A 134 -2.91 -33.77 -18.19
N THR A 135 -1.67 -34.21 -17.94
CA THR A 135 -1.23 -34.69 -16.62
C THR A 135 -1.35 -33.60 -15.57
N PHE A 136 -0.88 -32.38 -15.86
CA PHE A 136 -0.95 -31.25 -14.95
C PHE A 136 -2.41 -30.89 -14.57
N LEU A 137 -3.33 -30.92 -15.54
CA LEU A 137 -4.74 -30.62 -15.29
C LEU A 137 -5.40 -31.68 -14.41
N ASN A 138 -5.14 -32.95 -14.72
CA ASN A 138 -5.83 -34.09 -14.11
C ASN A 138 -5.23 -34.55 -12.77
N THR A 139 -4.10 -34.00 -12.35
CA THR A 139 -3.43 -34.42 -11.10
C THR A 139 -3.95 -33.63 -9.90
N PRO A 140 -4.59 -34.30 -8.92
CA PRO A 140 -4.96 -33.71 -7.64
C PRO A 140 -3.74 -33.45 -6.75
N PHE A 141 -3.86 -32.51 -5.82
CA PHE A 141 -2.85 -32.31 -4.79
C PHE A 141 -2.72 -33.56 -3.89
N LYS A 142 -1.50 -33.88 -3.45
CA LYS A 142 -1.15 -35.06 -2.65
C LYS A 142 -1.48 -36.41 -3.31
N SER A 143 -1.67 -36.47 -4.63
CA SER A 143 -1.86 -37.75 -5.32
C SER A 143 -0.55 -38.55 -5.36
N PRO A 144 -0.59 -39.89 -5.47
CA PRO A 144 0.60 -40.67 -5.77
C PRO A 144 1.32 -40.14 -7.02
N CYS A 145 2.65 -40.04 -6.96
CA CYS A 145 3.47 -39.49 -8.03
C CYS A 145 4.85 -40.18 -8.08
N PRO A 146 5.67 -39.94 -9.12
CA PRO A 146 7.00 -40.54 -9.20
C PRO A 146 7.86 -40.32 -7.95
N ALA A 147 7.78 -39.15 -7.32
CA ALA A 147 8.53 -38.86 -6.09
C ALA A 147 8.11 -39.73 -4.88
N SER A 148 6.86 -40.21 -4.85
CA SER A 148 6.39 -41.17 -3.83
C SER A 148 6.55 -42.63 -4.27
N SER A 149 7.33 -42.88 -5.33
CA SER A 149 7.37 -44.18 -6.02
C SER A 149 5.97 -44.67 -6.44
N SER A 150 5.09 -43.73 -6.80
CA SER A 150 3.68 -43.95 -7.14
C SER A 150 2.83 -44.57 -6.02
N ASN A 151 3.25 -44.46 -4.76
CA ASN A 151 2.46 -44.86 -3.59
C ASN A 151 1.71 -43.66 -2.98
N PRO A 152 0.64 -43.87 -2.20
CA PRO A 152 0.07 -42.83 -1.36
C PRO A 152 1.13 -42.24 -0.43
N TRP A 153 1.04 -40.94 -0.17
CA TRP A 153 1.92 -40.28 0.79
C TRP A 153 1.65 -40.80 2.21
N PRO A 154 2.70 -41.08 3.00
CA PRO A 154 2.54 -41.35 4.43
C PRO A 154 1.82 -40.20 5.14
N ASP A 155 1.11 -40.48 6.23
CA ASP A 155 0.29 -39.49 6.95
C ASP A 155 1.11 -38.26 7.42
N GLU A 156 2.36 -38.48 7.79
CA GLU A 156 3.30 -37.40 8.15
C GLU A 156 3.56 -36.45 6.96
N ILE A 157 3.76 -37.01 5.76
CA ILE A 157 3.97 -36.21 4.55
C ILE A 157 2.68 -35.53 4.12
N GLN A 158 1.52 -36.19 4.25
CA GLN A 158 0.24 -35.55 3.98
C GLN A 158 0.00 -34.34 4.88
N SER A 159 0.31 -34.48 6.18
CA SER A 159 0.20 -33.39 7.16
C SER A 159 1.16 -32.24 6.85
N PHE A 160 2.40 -32.57 6.45
CA PHE A 160 3.37 -31.58 5.98
C PHE A 160 2.86 -30.82 4.75
N LEU A 161 2.34 -31.55 3.74
CA LEU A 161 1.81 -30.95 2.52
C LEU A 161 0.62 -30.04 2.79
N ASP A 162 -0.27 -30.40 3.72
CA ASP A 162 -1.39 -29.56 4.14
C ASP A 162 -0.93 -28.24 4.77
N GLY A 163 0.08 -28.29 5.66
CA GLY A 163 0.68 -27.10 6.25
C GLY A 163 1.46 -26.24 5.24
N SER A 164 2.08 -26.88 4.24
CA SER A 164 2.98 -26.21 3.29
C SER A 164 2.30 -25.11 2.48
N LEU A 165 1.03 -25.28 2.09
CA LEU A 165 0.30 -24.27 1.31
C LEU A 165 0.08 -22.98 2.11
N GLU A 166 -0.21 -23.12 3.41
CA GLU A 166 -0.37 -21.99 4.31
C GLU A 166 0.98 -21.32 4.58
N GLU A 167 2.02 -22.11 4.88
CA GLU A 167 3.37 -21.59 5.14
C GLU A 167 3.97 -20.87 3.92
N MET A 168 3.89 -21.47 2.73
CA MET A 168 4.38 -20.85 1.49
C MET A 168 3.74 -19.50 1.22
N SER A 169 2.44 -19.32 1.56
CA SER A 169 1.76 -18.05 1.39
C SER A 169 2.30 -16.91 2.28
N LYS A 170 2.99 -17.27 3.37
CA LYS A 170 3.62 -16.32 4.31
C LYS A 170 5.05 -15.97 3.92
N ILE A 171 5.73 -16.81 3.11
CA ILE A 171 7.12 -16.60 2.69
C ILE A 171 7.23 -15.37 1.79
N GLY A 172 8.21 -14.50 2.07
CA GLY A 172 8.34 -13.21 1.41
C GLY A 172 7.29 -12.17 1.85
N GLY A 173 6.39 -12.56 2.76
CA GLY A 173 5.40 -11.70 3.41
C GLY A 173 5.86 -11.15 4.76
N GLU A 174 7.16 -11.19 5.09
CA GLU A 174 7.70 -10.45 6.25
C GLU A 174 7.33 -8.97 6.13
N ASN A 175 6.32 -8.56 6.93
CA ASN A 175 6.06 -7.23 7.48
C ASN A 175 6.61 -6.02 6.70
N THR A 176 6.41 -5.96 5.39
CA THR A 176 5.83 -4.73 4.89
C THR A 176 4.35 -4.90 5.23
N PRO A 177 3.77 -4.06 6.10
CA PRO A 177 2.32 -3.99 6.17
C PRO A 177 1.84 -3.97 4.72
N ALA A 178 0.81 -4.75 4.38
CA ALA A 178 0.05 -4.45 3.19
C ALA A 178 -0.41 -3.01 3.37
N VAL A 179 0.38 -2.07 2.87
CA VAL A 179 -0.07 -0.74 2.65
C VAL A 179 -0.94 -0.96 1.43
N ASP A 180 -2.24 -1.20 1.66
CA ASP A 180 -3.25 -0.57 0.81
C ASP A 180 -2.63 0.73 0.36
N PRO A 181 -2.38 0.97 -0.95
CA PRO A 181 -1.54 2.07 -1.41
C PRO A 181 -1.86 3.26 -0.53
N PRO A 182 -0.91 3.68 0.34
CA PRO A 182 -1.30 4.36 1.57
C PRO A 182 -2.16 5.51 1.12
N CYS A 183 -3.38 5.56 1.67
CA CYS A 183 -4.24 6.71 1.45
C CYS A 183 -3.32 7.92 1.54
N PHE A 184 -3.21 8.67 0.44
CA PHE A 184 -2.14 9.66 0.30
C PHE A 184 -2.15 10.61 1.51
N ILE A 185 -3.35 10.90 2.03
CA ILE A 185 -3.60 11.60 3.29
C ILE A 185 -3.00 10.88 4.50
N CYS A 186 -3.23 9.57 4.69
CA CYS A 186 -2.66 8.79 5.79
C CYS A 186 -1.13 8.66 5.71
N SER A 187 -0.56 8.60 4.51
CA SER A 187 0.90 8.63 4.31
C SER A 187 1.50 9.98 4.68
N LEU A 188 0.82 11.06 4.30
CA LEU A 188 1.16 12.41 4.75
C LEU A 188 1.03 12.53 6.27
N GLU A 189 0.00 11.96 6.89
CA GLU A 189 -0.18 11.98 8.36
C GLU A 189 0.89 11.16 9.09
N LYS A 190 1.31 10.00 8.57
CA LYS A 190 2.42 9.23 9.14
C LYS A 190 3.76 9.95 8.99
N SER A 191 4.04 10.47 7.79
CA SER A 191 5.21 11.33 7.57
C SER A 191 5.15 12.60 8.42
N ARG A 192 3.94 13.05 8.79
CA ARG A 192 3.73 14.08 9.79
C ARG A 192 4.23 13.53 11.14
N GLN A 193 3.63 12.48 11.68
CA GLN A 193 4.03 11.90 12.98
C GLN A 193 5.52 11.53 13.10
N GLU A 194 6.19 11.14 12.01
CA GLU A 194 7.62 10.80 11.97
C GLU A 194 8.56 12.00 11.83
N LYS A 195 8.09 13.14 11.30
CA LYS A 195 8.84 14.40 11.43
C LYS A 195 8.72 14.83 12.88
N ASP A 196 9.86 15.19 13.47
CA ASP A 196 9.98 15.56 14.87
C ASP A 196 9.21 16.88 15.14
N PHE A 197 7.88 16.77 15.29
CA PHE A 197 6.96 17.85 15.67
C PHE A 197 7.07 18.17 17.16
N THR A 198 8.29 18.15 17.67
CA THR A 198 8.57 18.56 19.04
C THR A 198 8.17 20.03 19.17
N PRO A 199 7.18 20.37 20.01
CA PRO A 199 6.80 21.74 20.23
C PRO A 199 8.00 22.54 20.75
N VAL A 200 8.25 23.69 20.14
CA VAL A 200 9.22 24.65 20.60
C VAL A 200 8.49 25.70 21.43
N ASP A 201 8.95 25.94 22.64
CA ASP A 201 8.41 27.02 23.47
C ASP A 201 8.74 28.37 22.80
N VAL A 202 7.70 29.17 22.56
CA VAL A 202 7.84 30.51 21.97
C VAL A 202 8.01 31.55 23.07
N MET A 203 7.17 31.47 24.10
CA MET A 203 7.14 32.37 25.26
C MET A 203 6.28 31.74 26.38
N PRO A 204 6.18 32.33 27.59
CA PRO A 204 5.44 31.72 28.70
C PRO A 204 4.00 31.33 28.35
N GLY A 205 3.74 30.01 28.39
CA GLY A 205 2.44 29.41 28.08
C GLY A 205 2.13 29.31 26.58
N GLY A 206 3.08 29.66 25.71
CA GLY A 206 2.99 29.58 24.25
C GLY A 206 3.97 28.57 23.65
N SER A 207 3.49 27.64 22.82
CA SER A 207 4.34 26.70 22.08
C SER A 207 3.96 26.64 20.60
N MET A 208 4.94 26.31 19.77
CA MET A 208 4.82 26.29 18.32
C MET A 208 5.35 25.00 17.72
N VAL A 209 4.68 24.53 16.68
CA VAL A 209 5.03 23.34 15.93
C VAL A 209 5.12 23.72 14.45
N ILE A 210 6.34 23.72 13.89
CA ILE A 210 6.60 24.13 12.49
C ILE A 210 6.12 23.02 11.54
N LEU A 211 5.14 23.32 10.69
CA LEU A 211 4.56 22.41 9.70
C LEU A 211 5.33 22.38 8.38
N ARG A 212 5.87 23.52 7.97
CA ARG A 212 6.58 23.72 6.71
C ARG A 212 7.50 24.92 6.86
N GLU A 213 8.66 24.90 6.22
CA GLU A 213 9.67 25.97 6.29
C GLU A 213 9.59 27.01 5.15
N THR A 214 8.91 26.73 4.03
CA THR A 214 8.83 27.69 2.90
C THR A 214 7.59 27.49 2.00
N PRO A 215 6.61 28.42 1.97
CA PRO A 215 6.44 29.48 2.97
C PRO A 215 6.25 28.86 4.35
N THR A 216 6.73 29.55 5.38
CA THR A 216 6.75 29.00 6.73
C THR A 216 5.34 28.95 7.28
N SER A 217 4.99 27.84 7.93
CA SER A 217 3.71 27.72 8.61
C SER A 217 3.84 26.87 9.85
N ALA A 218 3.02 27.19 10.85
CA ALA A 218 3.06 26.52 12.13
C ALA A 218 1.67 26.42 12.77
N ILE A 219 1.53 25.46 13.67
CA ILE A 219 0.45 25.46 14.68
C ILE A 219 1.02 26.06 15.95
N VAL A 220 0.36 27.08 16.48
CA VAL A 220 0.74 27.75 17.71
C VAL A 220 -0.37 27.54 18.74
N ARG A 221 0.03 27.28 19.98
CA ARG A 221 -0.87 27.05 21.11
C ARG A 221 -0.50 27.96 22.25
N PHE A 222 -1.50 28.58 22.86
CA PHE A 222 -1.35 29.35 24.09
C PHE A 222 -2.33 28.86 25.15
N LYS A 223 -1.86 28.82 26.40
CA LYS A 223 -2.71 28.54 27.56
C LYS A 223 -3.63 29.72 27.88
N ALA A 224 -4.80 29.42 28.43
CA ALA A 224 -5.71 30.43 28.95
C ALA A 224 -4.98 31.35 29.94
N GLY A 225 -5.16 32.66 29.78
CA GLY A 225 -4.51 33.68 30.58
C GLY A 225 -3.14 34.15 30.07
N SER A 226 -2.53 33.47 29.09
CA SER A 226 -1.28 33.92 28.48
C SER A 226 -1.41 35.28 27.79
N VAL A 227 -0.29 36.00 27.73
CA VAL A 227 -0.16 37.31 27.09
C VAL A 227 1.04 37.30 26.18
N GLU A 228 0.86 37.82 24.97
CA GLU A 228 1.98 38.26 24.14
C GLU A 228 2.13 39.77 24.37
N PRO A 229 3.30 40.23 24.85
CA PRO A 229 3.60 41.66 24.98
C PRO A 229 3.48 42.38 23.64
N ALA A 230 3.50 43.72 23.64
CA ALA A 230 3.60 44.44 22.38
C ALA A 230 4.84 43.96 21.60
N HIS A 231 4.65 43.54 20.35
CA HIS A 231 5.71 43.04 19.49
C HIS A 231 5.38 43.26 18.02
N HIS A 232 6.39 43.10 17.17
CA HIS A 232 6.26 43.11 15.71
C HIS A 232 7.11 42.02 15.05
N HIS A 233 6.85 41.80 13.76
CA HIS A 233 7.53 40.84 12.90
C HIS A 233 8.06 41.53 11.64
N THR A 234 9.16 41.03 11.06
CA THR A 234 9.68 41.53 9.77
C THR A 234 8.75 41.20 8.62
N PHE A 235 8.08 40.04 8.69
CA PHE A 235 7.17 39.58 7.65
C PHE A 235 5.71 39.66 8.12
N GLY A 236 4.81 39.98 7.18
CA GLY A 236 3.38 39.90 7.44
C GLY A 236 2.96 38.44 7.59
N HIS A 237 1.93 38.21 8.41
CA HIS A 237 1.46 36.86 8.68
C HIS A 237 -0.06 36.73 8.61
N ASP A 238 -0.48 35.59 8.09
CA ASP A 238 -1.85 35.12 8.07
C ASP A 238 -2.11 34.24 9.28
N LEU A 239 -3.23 34.46 9.96
CA LEU A 239 -3.65 33.68 11.12
C LEU A 239 -5.08 33.18 10.91
N VAL A 240 -5.34 31.92 11.25
CA VAL A 240 -6.69 31.39 11.47
C VAL A 240 -6.77 30.72 12.85
N VAL A 241 -7.73 31.14 13.68
CA VAL A 241 -7.99 30.49 14.97
C VAL A 241 -8.68 29.15 14.71
N THR A 242 -8.04 28.06 15.12
CA THR A 242 -8.60 26.70 14.95
C THR A 242 -9.41 26.27 16.16
N LYS A 243 -9.08 26.81 17.35
CA LYS A 243 -9.81 26.58 18.60
C LYS A 243 -9.53 27.67 19.62
N GLY A 244 -10.54 28.06 20.40
CA GLY A 244 -10.43 28.95 21.55
C GLY A 244 -10.67 30.41 21.20
N LYS A 245 -10.21 31.30 22.09
CA LYS A 245 -10.53 32.73 22.01
C LYS A 245 -9.33 33.59 22.39
N LYS A 246 -9.00 34.54 21.52
CA LYS A 246 -7.98 35.55 21.77
C LYS A 246 -8.42 36.95 21.36
N CYS A 247 -7.82 37.96 21.97
CA CYS A 247 -7.95 39.34 21.52
C CYS A 247 -6.60 39.86 21.05
N VAL A 248 -6.58 40.45 19.86
CA VAL A 248 -5.43 41.14 19.28
C VAL A 248 -5.70 42.64 19.30
N TRP A 249 -4.83 43.40 19.96
CA TRP A 249 -4.81 44.86 19.87
C TRP A 249 -3.70 45.26 18.90
N ASN A 250 -4.07 45.75 17.71
CA ASN A 250 -3.12 46.35 16.79
C ASN A 250 -2.85 47.80 17.25
N LEU A 251 -1.69 48.03 17.84
CA LEU A 251 -1.31 49.31 18.44
C LEU A 251 -0.94 50.34 17.37
N THR A 252 -0.40 49.91 16.24
CA THR A 252 -0.12 50.75 15.07
C THR A 252 -1.41 51.37 14.53
N LYS A 253 -2.45 50.56 14.32
CA LYS A 253 -3.74 50.98 13.76
C LYS A 253 -4.73 51.48 14.79
N LYS A 254 -4.49 51.22 16.08
CA LYS A 254 -5.40 51.50 17.20
C LYS A 254 -6.73 50.75 17.08
N GLU A 255 -6.66 49.51 16.61
CA GLU A 255 -7.81 48.63 16.40
C GLU A 255 -7.76 47.43 17.33
N LYS A 256 -8.92 46.85 17.60
CA LYS A 256 -9.09 45.66 18.44
C LYS A 256 -9.85 44.59 17.67
N TYR A 257 -9.33 43.37 17.72
CA TYR A 257 -9.89 42.21 17.06
C TYR A 257 -10.10 41.11 18.11
N ASP A 258 -11.35 40.82 18.44
CA ASP A 258 -11.71 39.66 19.27
C ASP A 258 -11.97 38.48 18.32
N LEU A 259 -11.12 37.45 18.39
CA LEU A 259 -11.11 36.32 17.46
C LEU A 259 -11.54 35.03 18.17
N VAL A 260 -12.40 34.25 17.51
CA VAL A 260 -12.88 32.92 17.94
C VAL A 260 -12.66 31.88 16.84
N ASP A 261 -13.07 30.63 17.09
CA ASP A 261 -12.99 29.52 16.13
C ASP A 261 -13.42 29.91 14.71
N GLY A 262 -12.51 29.74 13.75
CA GLY A 262 -12.73 30.02 12.34
C GLY A 262 -12.40 31.45 11.89
N ASP A 263 -12.17 32.38 12.82
CA ASP A 263 -11.82 33.75 12.46
C ASP A 263 -10.39 33.84 11.88
N TYR A 264 -10.26 34.73 10.89
CA TYR A 264 -9.01 35.03 10.19
C TYR A 264 -8.55 36.46 10.48
N LEU A 265 -7.24 36.65 10.65
CA LEU A 265 -6.62 37.97 10.72
C LEU A 265 -5.31 37.98 9.94
N PHE A 266 -5.13 39.00 9.11
CA PHE A 266 -3.84 39.33 8.52
C PHE A 266 -3.19 40.48 9.31
N THR A 267 -1.96 40.27 9.75
CA THR A 267 -1.13 41.32 10.35
C THR A 267 -0.02 41.70 9.36
N PRO A 268 -0.01 42.93 8.83
CA PRO A 268 1.08 43.41 7.98
C PRO A 268 2.45 43.41 8.68
N ALA A 269 3.51 43.31 7.88
CA ALA A 269 4.88 43.47 8.36
C ALA A 269 5.07 44.79 9.13
N GLY A 270 5.73 44.74 10.28
CA GLY A 270 6.02 45.90 11.12
C GLY A 270 4.85 46.47 11.93
N ASP A 271 3.63 45.94 11.80
CA ASP A 271 2.53 46.34 12.68
C ASP A 271 2.79 45.82 14.11
N VAL A 272 2.81 46.75 15.08
CA VAL A 272 2.98 46.42 16.49
C VAL A 272 1.64 45.99 17.07
N HIS A 273 1.61 44.83 17.70
CA HIS A 273 0.39 44.31 18.29
C HIS A 273 0.64 43.59 19.61
N ARG A 274 -0.43 43.48 20.41
CA ARG A 274 -0.44 42.78 21.70
C ARG A 274 -1.57 41.76 21.69
N VAL A 275 -1.40 40.63 22.36
CA VAL A 275 -2.40 39.55 22.37
C VAL A 275 -2.71 39.07 23.79
N LYS A 276 -4.00 38.81 24.06
CA LYS A 276 -4.46 38.11 25.27
C LYS A 276 -5.22 36.86 24.87
N TYR A 277 -4.89 35.76 25.53
CA TYR A 277 -5.59 34.49 25.38
C TYR A 277 -6.57 34.31 26.55
N PHE A 278 -7.86 34.22 26.25
CA PHE A 278 -8.90 34.04 27.29
C PHE A 278 -9.18 32.57 27.56
N GLU A 279 -8.93 31.71 26.57
CA GLU A 279 -9.08 30.27 26.64
C GLU A 279 -7.79 29.61 26.12
N ASP A 280 -7.65 28.30 26.36
CA ASP A 280 -6.63 27.52 25.67
C ASP A 280 -6.89 27.64 24.16
N THR A 281 -5.98 28.34 23.47
CA THR A 281 -6.19 28.77 22.09
C THR A 281 -5.17 28.11 21.19
N GLU A 282 -5.63 27.55 20.08
CA GLU A 282 -4.83 27.03 18.99
C GLU A 282 -5.11 27.82 17.72
N PHE A 283 -4.07 28.10 16.95
CA PHE A 283 -4.21 28.73 15.66
C PHE A 283 -3.15 28.25 14.67
N PHE A 284 -3.54 28.26 13.40
CA PHE A 284 -2.61 28.14 12.28
C PHE A 284 -2.10 29.54 11.93
N ILE A 285 -0.78 29.65 11.76
CA ILE A 285 -0.13 30.87 11.32
C ILE A 285 0.81 30.57 10.15
N LYS A 286 0.84 31.47 9.16
CA LYS A 286 1.69 31.38 7.98
C LYS A 286 2.32 32.74 7.70
N TRP A 287 3.59 32.75 7.33
CA TRP A 287 4.31 33.94 6.90
C TRP A 287 5.34 33.57 5.82
N ASP A 288 5.81 34.58 5.10
CA ASP A 288 6.90 34.42 4.15
C ASP A 288 8.24 34.63 4.88
N GLY A 289 9.28 33.88 4.52
CA GLY A 289 10.62 34.04 5.10
C GLY A 289 10.82 33.40 6.48
N HIS A 290 11.86 33.86 7.19
CA HIS A 290 12.26 33.31 8.49
C HIS A 290 11.37 33.83 9.62
N TRP A 291 11.17 33.02 10.67
CA TRP A 291 10.48 33.45 11.89
C TRP A 291 11.33 34.45 12.67
N ASP A 292 10.72 35.56 13.07
CA ASP A 292 11.24 36.49 14.06
C ASP A 292 10.10 36.99 14.95
N LEU A 293 10.46 37.51 16.13
CA LEU A 293 9.55 38.19 17.04
C LEU A 293 10.36 39.22 17.82
N PHE A 294 10.04 40.49 17.64
CA PHE A 294 10.73 41.59 18.32
C PHE A 294 9.82 42.15 19.41
N LEU A 295 10.19 41.92 20.66
CA LEU A 295 9.45 42.45 21.82
C LEU A 295 9.69 43.96 21.94
N ASP A 296 8.61 44.74 21.83
CA ASP A 296 8.58 46.19 22.04
C ASP A 296 8.19 46.56 23.49
N GLU A 297 7.80 45.57 24.29
CA GLU A 297 7.33 45.72 25.66
C GLU A 297 7.68 44.46 26.49
N ASP A 298 7.91 44.63 27.79
CA ASP A 298 8.08 43.49 28.70
C ASP A 298 6.75 42.89 29.18
N LEU A 299 6.80 41.66 29.70
CA LEU A 299 5.61 40.91 30.12
C LEU A 299 4.86 41.55 31.30
N ALA A 300 5.56 42.24 32.21
CA ALA A 300 4.93 42.87 33.37
C ALA A 300 4.14 44.11 32.96
N ALA A 301 4.72 44.94 32.09
CA ALA A 301 4.08 46.09 31.48
C ALA A 301 2.87 45.68 30.63
N ALA A 302 3.00 44.60 29.85
CA ALA A 302 1.90 44.07 29.04
C ALA A 302 0.70 43.63 29.88
N ASN A 303 0.93 42.88 30.97
CA ASN A 303 -0.13 42.46 31.88
C ASN A 303 -0.85 43.66 32.52
N ALA A 304 -0.10 44.63 33.08
CA ALA A 304 -0.67 45.82 33.67
C ALA A 304 -1.50 46.66 32.67
N ALA A 305 -1.03 46.77 31.42
CA ALA A 305 -1.72 47.50 30.37
C ALA A 305 -3.01 46.81 29.89
N ILE A 306 -3.07 45.49 29.93
CA ILE A 306 -4.29 44.71 29.63
C ILE A 306 -5.30 44.88 30.76
N ASP A 307 -4.88 44.72 32.02
CA ASP A 307 -5.77 44.84 33.18
C ASP A 307 -6.39 46.24 33.25
N ASN A 308 -5.60 47.29 33.00
CA ASN A 308 -6.11 48.66 32.94
C ASN A 308 -7.11 48.89 31.80
N LYS A 309 -7.00 48.17 30.67
CA LYS A 309 -7.97 48.28 29.57
C LYS A 309 -9.23 47.46 29.80
N ILE A 310 -9.14 46.30 30.46
CA ILE A 310 -10.29 45.49 30.87
C ILE A 310 -11.12 46.23 31.91
N ASN A 311 -10.47 46.93 32.87
CA ASN A 311 -11.15 47.70 33.91
C ASN A 311 -11.76 49.03 33.44
N ASN A 312 -11.49 49.44 32.18
CA ASN A 312 -12.04 50.65 31.56
C ASN A 312 -13.08 50.33 30.45
N LEU A 313 -13.57 49.09 30.42
CA LEU A 313 -14.76 48.63 29.69
C LEU A 313 -15.92 48.43 30.68
#